data_AF-A0A8H3BYJ3-F1
#
_entry.id   AF-A0A8H3BYJ3-F1
#
_cell.length_a   1.000
_cell.length_b   1.000
_cell.length_c   1.000
_cell.angle_alpha   90.00
_cell.angle_beta   90.00
_cell.angle_gamma   90.00
#
_symmetry.space_group_name_H-M   'P 1'
#
loop_
_entity.id
_entity.type
_entity.pdbx_description
1 polymer ?
#
loop_
_entity_poly.entity_id
_entity_poly.type
_entity_poly.pdbx_seq_one_letter_code
_entity_poly.pdbx_strand_id
1 'polypeptide(L)'
;MVYRPQPAPTTTRSASPSSVPVQGIAAKVLPLGLGNSANSWTTVPNASSEYHALADTGSTLRPTRVLGGSLAALGTAPDGKSAMEVFFGKGSFGFASGVAGGISFYAYGPSDLSSGNEFTLGYSIFFESGFDFVHGGKLPGLYGGTSNDEAASCSGGRHAATCFSTRFMWRDQGAAELYVYLPSDPANELLCNGTKIPGRNICGSDYGASLGRGSFYFKTGQWNYVAQRIKLNTPGKADGELQASTGRL
;
A
#
# COMPACT_ATOMS: atom_id res chain seq x y z
N MET A 1 4.23 7.44 -4.31
CA MET A 1 5.11 7.68 -3.14
C MET A 1 6.56 7.49 -3.53
N VAL A 2 7.48 8.22 -2.91
CA VAL A 2 8.93 8.09 -3.10
C VAL A 2 9.57 7.75 -1.76
N TYR A 3 10.29 6.63 -1.71
CA TYR A 3 10.90 6.09 -0.50
C TYR A 3 12.40 6.33 -0.59
N ARG A 4 12.94 7.06 0.39
CA ARG A 4 14.32 7.56 0.40
C ARG A 4 15.04 7.17 1.67
N PRO A 5 16.35 6.89 1.63
CA PRO A 5 17.17 7.03 2.82
C PRO A 5 17.13 8.49 3.30
N GLN A 6 17.27 8.74 4.61
CA GLN A 6 17.38 10.11 5.13
C GLN A 6 18.54 10.86 4.43
N PRO A 7 18.36 12.13 4.03
CA PRO A 7 19.35 12.84 3.23
C PRO A 7 20.66 13.04 3.99
N ALA A 8 21.79 12.81 3.29
CA ALA A 8 23.04 13.53 3.55
C ALA A 8 22.92 14.95 2.96
N PRO A 9 23.77 15.93 3.35
CA PRO A 9 23.67 17.31 2.87
C PRO A 9 23.61 17.38 1.34
N THR A 10 22.64 18.13 0.84
CA THR A 10 22.10 18.11 -0.51
C THR A 10 23.15 18.30 -1.61
N THR A 11 23.21 17.38 -2.58
CA THR A 11 23.65 17.70 -3.94
C THR A 11 22.42 17.72 -4.84
N THR A 12 22.04 18.91 -5.29
CA THR A 12 20.99 19.15 -6.29
C THR A 12 21.33 18.42 -7.58
N ARG A 13 20.52 17.42 -7.96
CA ARG A 13 20.63 16.78 -9.27
C ARG A 13 19.47 17.26 -10.14
N SER A 14 19.81 18.04 -11.16
CA SER A 14 18.90 18.38 -12.26
C SER A 14 18.59 17.12 -13.06
N ALA A 15 17.31 16.75 -13.14
CA ALA A 15 16.81 15.75 -14.07
C ALA A 15 15.71 16.41 -14.90
N SER A 16 15.82 16.29 -16.23
CA SER A 16 14.80 16.79 -17.15
C SER A 16 13.50 15.96 -17.00
N PRO A 17 12.33 16.61 -16.97
CA PRO A 17 11.06 15.92 -16.87
C PRO A 17 10.82 15.08 -18.13
N SER A 18 10.66 13.77 -17.97
CA SER A 18 10.11 12.92 -19.03
C SER A 18 8.70 12.51 -18.63
N SER A 19 7.72 13.19 -19.22
CA SER A 19 6.32 12.83 -19.10
C SER A 19 6.02 11.72 -20.10
N VAL A 20 6.07 10.47 -19.66
CA VAL A 20 5.24 9.43 -20.29
C VAL A 20 4.00 9.28 -19.42
N PRO A 21 2.84 9.83 -19.83
CA PRO A 21 1.58 9.37 -19.30
C PRO A 21 1.39 7.95 -19.83
N VAL A 22 1.60 6.93 -19.01
CA VAL A 22 1.27 5.58 -19.43
C VAL A 22 -0.25 5.38 -19.32
N GLN A 23 -0.97 5.91 -20.31
CA GLN A 23 -2.35 5.52 -20.54
C GLN A 23 -2.39 4.00 -20.70
N GLY A 24 -3.22 3.33 -19.91
CA GLY A 24 -3.49 1.90 -20.05
C GLY A 24 -2.79 0.93 -19.09
N ILE A 25 -1.76 1.33 -18.30
CA ILE A 25 -1.23 0.42 -17.27
C ILE A 25 -2.19 0.30 -16.08
N ALA A 26 -2.84 1.40 -15.68
CA ALA A 26 -3.93 1.34 -14.70
C ALA A 26 -5.03 0.35 -15.15
N ALA A 27 -5.43 0.39 -16.42
CA ALA A 27 -6.41 -0.54 -16.98
C ALA A 27 -5.91 -2.01 -17.11
N LYS A 28 -4.60 -2.25 -17.16
CA LYS A 28 -4.00 -3.59 -17.23
C LYS A 28 -3.66 -4.19 -15.86
N VAL A 29 -3.53 -3.36 -14.83
CA VAL A 29 -2.96 -3.78 -13.53
C VAL A 29 -3.92 -3.49 -12.37
N LEU A 30 -4.88 -2.59 -12.50
CA LEU A 30 -5.97 -2.50 -11.53
C LEU A 30 -6.88 -3.72 -11.72
N PRO A 31 -7.14 -4.51 -10.67
CA PRO A 31 -8.34 -5.33 -10.61
C PRO A 31 -9.55 -4.37 -10.49
N LEU A 32 -9.92 -3.76 -11.62
CA LEU A 32 -11.15 -2.98 -11.71
C LEU A 32 -12.28 -4.00 -11.62
N GLY A 33 -13.02 -3.97 -10.51
CA GLY A 33 -14.34 -4.60 -10.47
C GLY A 33 -15.21 -4.03 -11.59
N LEU A 34 -16.32 -4.71 -11.90
CA LEU A 34 -17.27 -4.32 -12.96
C LEU A 34 -18.01 -2.98 -12.69
N GLY A 35 -17.54 -2.16 -11.74
CA GLY A 35 -18.17 -0.90 -11.32
C GLY A 35 -17.54 0.33 -11.96
N ASN A 36 -18.38 1.28 -12.37
CA ASN A 36 -17.93 2.61 -12.78
C ASN A 36 -17.22 3.31 -11.62
N SER A 37 -15.98 3.75 -11.86
CA SER A 37 -15.02 4.26 -10.89
C SER A 37 -15.30 5.70 -10.42
N ALA A 38 -16.55 6.03 -10.09
CA ALA A 38 -17.03 7.38 -9.77
C ALA A 38 -16.32 8.06 -8.56
N ASN A 39 -15.45 7.34 -7.87
CA ASN A 39 -14.69 7.79 -6.69
C ASN A 39 -13.22 7.37 -6.82
N SER A 40 -12.47 7.98 -7.76
CA SER A 40 -11.04 7.69 -7.96
C SER A 40 -10.21 8.96 -7.88
N TRP A 41 -9.08 8.93 -7.17
CA TRP A 41 -8.18 10.08 -7.01
C TRP A 41 -6.76 9.75 -7.47
N THR A 42 -6.07 10.73 -8.05
CA THR A 42 -4.71 10.54 -8.57
C THR A 42 -3.84 11.79 -8.42
N THR A 43 -2.55 11.59 -8.16
CA THR A 43 -1.54 12.66 -8.18
C THR A 43 -1.02 12.94 -9.61
N VAL A 44 -1.49 12.19 -10.61
CA VAL A 44 -1.09 12.37 -12.01
C VAL A 44 -1.81 13.59 -12.60
N PRO A 45 -1.10 14.63 -13.06
CA PRO A 45 -1.71 15.74 -13.77
C PRO A 45 -2.39 15.26 -15.06
N ASN A 46 -3.53 15.83 -15.42
CA ASN A 46 -4.27 15.52 -16.66
C ASN A 46 -4.77 14.07 -16.77
N ALA A 47 -5.13 13.43 -15.66
CA ALA A 47 -5.91 12.21 -15.71
C ALA A 47 -7.23 12.45 -16.46
N SER A 48 -7.80 11.39 -17.07
CA SER A 48 -9.11 11.49 -17.74
C SER A 48 -10.15 12.08 -16.80
N SER A 49 -11.26 12.59 -17.34
CA SER A 49 -12.41 13.13 -16.57
C SER A 49 -13.02 12.16 -15.55
N GLU A 50 -12.52 10.93 -15.49
CA GLU A 50 -12.94 9.84 -14.60
C GLU A 50 -12.16 9.82 -13.26
N TYR A 51 -11.14 10.66 -13.09
CA TYR A 51 -10.32 10.73 -11.87
C TYR A 51 -10.24 12.15 -11.30
N HIS A 52 -10.46 12.30 -10.00
CA HIS A 52 -10.26 13.53 -9.26
C HIS A 52 -8.76 13.77 -8.96
N ALA A 53 -8.33 15.03 -8.97
CA ALA A 53 -6.96 15.37 -8.59
C ALA A 53 -6.76 15.22 -7.06
N LEU A 54 -5.68 14.55 -6.66
CA LEU A 54 -5.20 14.50 -5.27
C LEU A 54 -4.32 15.72 -4.98
N ALA A 55 -4.92 16.91 -4.90
CA ALA A 55 -4.20 18.17 -4.76
C ALA A 55 -3.64 18.41 -3.34
N ASP A 56 -4.36 17.93 -2.31
CA ASP A 56 -3.93 17.96 -0.92
C ASP A 56 -4.25 16.61 -0.27
N THR A 57 -3.19 15.90 0.11
CA THR A 57 -3.26 14.59 0.77
C THR A 57 -3.94 14.68 2.14
N GLY A 58 -3.80 15.79 2.87
CA GLY A 58 -4.42 16.00 4.17
C GLY A 58 -5.94 16.05 4.07
N SER A 59 -6.47 16.96 3.24
CA SER A 59 -7.92 17.08 3.05
C SER A 59 -8.54 15.89 2.32
N THR A 60 -7.85 15.30 1.33
CA THR A 60 -8.43 14.21 0.53
C THR A 60 -8.37 12.86 1.25
N LEU A 61 -7.24 12.51 1.87
CA LEU A 61 -7.11 11.22 2.57
C LEU A 61 -7.77 11.23 3.95
N ARG A 62 -8.00 12.42 4.53
CA ARG A 62 -8.58 12.60 5.87
C ARG A 62 -7.87 11.72 6.90
N PRO A 63 -6.55 11.90 7.06
CA PRO A 63 -5.70 11.01 7.84
C PRO A 63 -6.02 11.12 9.33
N THR A 64 -5.95 9.99 10.03
CA THR A 64 -6.06 9.90 11.48
C THR A 64 -4.92 9.04 12.04
N ARG A 65 -4.66 9.17 13.35
CA ARG A 65 -3.62 8.41 14.07
C ARG A 65 -2.26 8.49 13.35
N VAL A 66 -1.90 9.69 12.92
CA VAL A 66 -0.66 9.95 12.17
C VAL A 66 0.54 9.80 13.09
N LEU A 67 1.53 9.01 12.68
CA LEU A 67 2.78 8.75 13.38
C LEU A 67 3.95 8.87 12.40
N GLY A 68 4.97 9.65 12.78
CA GLY A 68 6.16 9.89 11.97
C GLY A 68 5.88 10.63 10.66
N GLY A 69 6.96 11.06 10.00
CA GLY A 69 6.90 11.74 8.69
C GLY A 69 6.00 12.98 8.64
N SER A 70 5.73 13.45 7.41
CA SER A 70 4.75 14.50 7.14
C SER A 70 3.91 14.11 5.94
N LEU A 71 2.59 14.25 6.05
CA LEU A 71 1.66 14.04 4.93
C LEU A 71 1.70 15.21 3.93
N ALA A 72 2.21 16.37 4.35
CA ALA A 72 2.31 17.58 3.55
C ALA A 72 3.50 17.59 2.57
N ALA A 73 4.40 16.60 2.65
CA ALA A 73 5.56 16.53 1.78
C ALA A 73 5.19 15.97 0.40
N LEU A 74 4.50 16.78 -0.41
CA LEU A 74 4.54 16.65 -1.86
C LEU A 74 5.93 17.09 -2.32
N GLY A 75 6.89 16.17 -2.22
CA GLY A 75 8.19 16.34 -2.84
C GLY A 75 8.14 16.00 -4.33
N THR A 76 9.29 16.09 -4.97
CA THR A 76 9.45 15.81 -6.39
C THR A 76 10.20 14.49 -6.54
N ALA A 77 9.53 13.51 -7.17
CA ALA A 77 10.18 12.28 -7.59
C ALA A 77 11.31 12.58 -8.60
N PRO A 78 12.30 11.68 -8.78
CA PRO A 78 13.42 11.93 -9.68
C PRO A 78 13.04 12.26 -11.14
N ASP A 79 11.84 11.91 -11.58
CA ASP A 79 11.30 12.21 -12.91
C ASP A 79 10.49 13.52 -12.98
N GLY A 80 10.48 14.31 -11.90
CA GLY A 80 9.76 15.58 -11.83
C GLY A 80 8.31 15.48 -11.34
N LYS A 81 7.78 14.26 -11.11
CA LYS A 81 6.38 14.09 -10.67
C LYS A 81 6.21 14.41 -9.20
N SER A 82 5.12 15.10 -8.85
CA SER A 82 4.72 15.30 -7.45
C SER A 82 4.38 13.96 -6.79
N ALA A 83 4.94 13.71 -5.61
CA ALA A 83 4.69 12.49 -4.87
C ALA A 83 4.86 12.70 -3.36
N MET A 84 4.12 11.94 -2.56
CA MET A 84 4.39 11.84 -1.13
C MET A 84 5.76 11.21 -0.90
N GLU A 85 6.65 11.93 -0.21
CA GLU A 85 7.99 11.45 0.15
C GLU A 85 8.02 10.84 1.54
N VAL A 86 8.72 9.72 1.69
CA VAL A 86 8.91 9.01 2.95
C VAL A 86 10.40 8.75 3.15
N PHE A 87 10.95 9.29 4.24
CA PHE A 87 12.35 9.13 4.60
C PHE A 87 12.52 8.03 5.63
N PHE A 88 13.57 7.22 5.47
CA PHE A 88 13.97 6.19 6.42
C PHE A 88 15.38 6.51 6.94
N GLY A 89 15.49 6.92 8.20
CA GLY A 89 16.77 7.11 8.86
C GLY A 89 17.54 5.79 8.97
N LYS A 90 18.88 5.85 8.90
CA LYS A 90 19.73 4.68 9.08
C LYS A 90 19.49 4.09 10.48
N GLY A 91 19.09 2.82 10.54
CA GLY A 91 18.73 2.16 11.80
C GLY A 91 17.32 2.46 12.30
N SER A 92 16.50 3.20 11.54
CA SER A 92 15.07 3.34 11.83
C SER A 92 14.31 2.03 11.59
N PHE A 93 13.47 1.62 12.52
CA PHE A 93 12.54 0.50 12.36
C PHE A 93 11.34 0.66 13.29
N GLY A 94 10.14 0.56 12.73
CA GLY A 94 8.93 0.95 13.46
C GLY A 94 9.03 2.37 14.02
N PHE A 95 8.16 2.71 14.98
CA PHE A 95 8.21 4.00 15.66
C PHE A 95 8.90 3.93 17.04
N ALA A 96 9.43 2.78 17.41
CA ALA A 96 10.07 2.55 18.71
C ALA A 96 11.61 2.59 18.65
N SER A 97 12.23 2.68 17.47
CA SER A 97 13.70 2.63 17.32
C SER A 97 14.44 3.87 17.82
N GLY A 98 13.74 4.94 18.22
CA GLY A 98 14.34 6.22 18.60
C GLY A 98 15.00 7.01 17.45
N VAL A 99 15.00 6.46 16.24
CA VAL A 99 15.50 7.09 15.01
C VAL A 99 14.32 7.38 14.10
N ALA A 100 14.19 8.62 13.64
CA ALA A 100 13.10 9.03 12.76
C ALA A 100 13.14 8.27 11.43
N GLY A 101 11.99 7.74 11.02
CA GLY A 101 11.84 7.06 9.74
C GLY A 101 10.42 6.57 9.51
N GLY A 102 10.03 6.52 8.25
CA GLY A 102 8.70 6.10 7.84
C GLY A 102 7.59 7.09 8.18
N ILE A 103 6.38 6.68 7.85
CA ILE A 103 5.12 7.35 8.19
C ILE A 103 4.03 6.28 8.33
N SER A 104 3.09 6.49 9.24
CA SER A 104 1.91 5.65 9.43
C SER A 104 0.71 6.51 9.70
N PHE A 105 -0.42 6.17 9.10
CA PHE A 105 -1.70 6.81 9.30
C PHE A 105 -2.81 5.88 8.81
N TYR A 106 -4.01 6.08 9.33
CA TYR A 106 -5.23 5.55 8.77
C TYR A 106 -5.91 6.64 7.96
N ALA A 107 -6.56 6.29 6.86
CA ALA A 107 -7.25 7.23 5.99
C ALA A 107 -8.69 6.77 5.84
N TYR A 108 -9.64 7.70 6.01
CA TYR A 108 -11.03 7.46 5.62
C TYR A 108 -11.22 7.63 4.11
N GLY A 109 -10.32 8.38 3.50
CA GLY A 109 -10.47 8.78 2.12
C GLY A 109 -11.53 9.89 1.97
N PRO A 110 -11.77 10.27 0.72
CA PRO A 110 -12.56 11.46 0.36
C PRO A 110 -14.07 11.26 0.41
N SER A 111 -14.54 10.02 0.50
CA SER A 111 -15.95 9.65 0.64
C SER A 111 -16.16 8.71 1.82
N ASP A 112 -17.42 8.59 2.26
CA ASP A 112 -17.78 7.55 3.24
C ASP A 112 -17.80 6.19 2.55
N LEU A 113 -17.00 5.27 3.07
CA LEU A 113 -16.82 3.91 2.56
C LEU A 113 -17.59 2.87 3.39
N SER A 114 -18.30 3.28 4.45
CA SER A 114 -18.90 2.39 5.45
C SER A 114 -19.97 1.43 4.91
N SER A 115 -20.62 1.76 3.79
CA SER A 115 -21.63 0.93 3.14
C SER A 115 -21.10 0.07 1.98
N GLY A 116 -19.82 0.22 1.63
CA GLY A 116 -19.21 -0.52 0.54
C GLY A 116 -18.89 -1.96 0.95
N ASN A 117 -18.98 -2.88 -0.01
CA ASN A 117 -18.58 -4.28 0.16
C ASN A 117 -17.39 -4.67 -0.73
N GLU A 118 -16.95 -3.77 -1.61
CA GLU A 118 -15.87 -4.02 -2.55
C GLU A 118 -15.04 -2.75 -2.72
N PHE A 119 -13.72 -2.88 -2.56
CA PHE A 119 -12.81 -1.74 -2.53
C PHE A 119 -11.53 -2.06 -3.27
N THR A 120 -11.07 -1.10 -4.06
CA THR A 120 -9.78 -1.18 -4.76
C THR A 120 -8.86 -0.06 -4.28
N LEU A 121 -7.61 -0.41 -3.98
CA LEU A 121 -6.53 0.52 -3.69
C LEU A 121 -5.41 0.27 -4.69
N GLY A 122 -4.93 1.31 -5.35
CA GLY A 122 -3.77 1.23 -6.24
C GLY A 122 -2.88 2.46 -6.11
N TYR A 123 -1.57 2.27 -6.19
CA TYR A 123 -0.61 3.36 -6.16
C TYR A 123 0.73 2.97 -6.76
N SER A 124 1.48 3.98 -7.21
CA SER A 124 2.86 3.84 -7.62
C SER A 124 3.83 4.15 -6.48
N ILE A 125 4.90 3.36 -6.38
CA ILE A 125 5.98 3.52 -5.42
C ILE A 125 7.34 3.54 -6.12
N PHE A 126 8.16 4.53 -5.79
CA PHE A 126 9.53 4.66 -6.25
C PHE A 126 10.46 4.43 -5.05
N PHE A 127 11.25 3.36 -5.09
CA PHE A 127 12.37 3.21 -4.16
C PHE A 127 13.58 3.91 -4.76
N GLU A 128 14.20 4.85 -4.04
CA GLU A 128 15.37 5.58 -4.53
C GLU A 128 16.48 4.60 -5.01
N SER A 129 17.26 5.02 -6.01
CA SER A 129 18.37 4.19 -6.50
C SER A 129 19.30 3.82 -5.35
N GLY A 130 19.58 2.53 -5.18
CA GLY A 130 20.41 2.04 -4.06
C GLY A 130 19.68 1.95 -2.71
N PHE A 131 18.34 2.11 -2.67
CA PHE A 131 17.57 1.85 -1.46
C PHE A 131 17.83 0.43 -0.94
N ASP A 132 18.27 0.33 0.31
CA ASP A 132 18.53 -0.94 0.96
C ASP A 132 17.23 -1.49 1.56
N PHE A 133 16.76 -2.60 1.00
CA PHE A 133 15.53 -3.26 1.46
C PHE A 133 15.70 -3.95 2.83
N VAL A 134 16.94 -4.20 3.26
CA VAL A 134 17.30 -4.91 4.49
C VAL A 134 16.45 -6.18 4.66
N HIS A 135 15.64 -6.27 5.72
CA HIS A 135 14.78 -7.41 6.03
C HIS A 135 13.30 -7.20 5.67
N GLY A 136 12.97 -6.04 5.11
CA GLY A 136 11.62 -5.66 4.75
C GLY A 136 11.05 -4.43 5.46
N GLY A 137 9.84 -4.07 5.06
CA GLY A 137 9.07 -2.96 5.61
C GLY A 137 7.63 -2.96 5.14
N LYS A 138 6.80 -2.11 5.76
CA LYS A 138 5.35 -2.04 5.48
C LYS A 138 5.04 -1.05 4.38
N LEU A 139 4.06 -1.40 3.56
CA LEU A 139 3.47 -0.56 2.53
C LEU A 139 1.96 -0.38 2.79
N PRO A 140 1.35 0.73 2.30
CA PRO A 140 -0.08 0.97 2.45
C PRO A 140 -0.94 -0.17 1.92
N GLY A 141 -2.09 -0.35 2.55
CA GLY A 141 -3.10 -1.34 2.21
C GLY A 141 -4.46 -0.97 2.79
N LEU A 142 -5.46 -1.77 2.46
CA LEU A 142 -6.82 -1.64 2.97
C LEU A 142 -6.93 -2.27 4.36
N TYR A 143 -7.92 -1.79 5.11
CA TYR A 143 -8.26 -2.25 6.44
C TYR A 143 -9.77 -2.07 6.64
N GLY A 144 -10.34 -2.76 7.61
CA GLY A 144 -11.75 -2.63 7.92
C GLY A 144 -12.09 -3.28 9.25
N GLY A 145 -13.30 -3.02 9.73
CA GLY A 145 -13.79 -3.56 10.99
C GLY A 145 -15.17 -3.02 11.35
N THR A 146 -15.68 -3.43 12.51
CA THR A 146 -17.03 -3.07 12.99
C THR A 146 -17.13 -1.66 13.57
N SER A 147 -16.00 -0.98 13.75
CA SER A 147 -15.89 0.43 14.11
C SER A 147 -14.53 0.99 13.64
N ASN A 148 -14.37 2.32 13.60
CA ASN A 148 -13.10 2.94 13.24
C ASN A 148 -11.94 2.52 14.17
N ASP A 149 -12.23 2.36 15.46
CA ASP A 149 -11.23 1.97 16.46
C ASP A 149 -10.83 0.50 16.34
N GLU A 150 -11.80 -0.39 16.09
CA GLU A 150 -11.52 -1.80 15.86
C GLU A 150 -10.78 -2.02 14.54
N ALA A 151 -11.21 -1.34 13.47
CA ALA A 151 -10.55 -1.39 12.17
C ALA A 151 -9.08 -0.99 12.27
N ALA A 152 -8.77 0.02 13.09
CA ALA A 152 -7.40 0.48 13.32
C ALA A 152 -6.57 -0.41 14.26
N SER A 153 -7.05 -1.60 14.62
CA SER A 153 -6.41 -2.45 15.65
C SER A 153 -5.76 -3.73 15.14
N CYS A 154 -6.14 -4.25 13.96
CA CYS A 154 -5.61 -5.49 13.39
C CYS A 154 -4.17 -5.34 12.83
N SER A 155 -3.21 -5.16 13.73
CA SER A 155 -1.78 -5.01 13.44
C SER A 155 -0.92 -5.36 14.67
N GLY A 156 0.40 -5.46 14.50
CA GLY A 156 1.32 -5.61 15.64
C GLY A 156 1.16 -6.92 16.43
N GLY A 157 0.56 -7.94 15.84
CA GLY A 157 0.26 -9.22 16.51
C GLY A 157 -1.16 -9.30 17.10
N ARG A 158 -1.94 -8.23 17.04
CA ARG A 158 -3.36 -8.26 17.40
C ARG A 158 -4.19 -8.81 16.25
N HIS A 159 -4.93 -9.87 16.52
CA HIS A 159 -5.96 -10.44 15.66
C HIS A 159 -7.31 -10.32 16.36
N ALA A 160 -8.38 -10.07 15.61
CA ALA A 160 -9.73 -10.04 16.14
C ALA A 160 -10.73 -10.46 15.06
N ALA A 161 -11.88 -10.96 15.47
CA ALA A 161 -12.98 -11.23 14.54
C ALA A 161 -13.64 -9.93 14.00
N THR A 162 -13.40 -8.81 14.68
CA THR A 162 -14.00 -7.49 14.43
C THR A 162 -13.21 -6.63 13.46
N CYS A 163 -12.05 -7.07 12.98
CA CYS A 163 -11.23 -6.30 12.05
C CYS A 163 -10.41 -7.17 11.10
N PHE A 164 -9.89 -6.53 10.05
CA PHE A 164 -8.89 -7.10 9.16
C PHE A 164 -7.94 -6.02 8.63
N SER A 165 -6.76 -6.43 8.18
CA SER A 165 -5.89 -5.57 7.36
C SER A 165 -5.22 -6.37 6.25
N THR A 166 -5.09 -5.76 5.06
CA THR A 166 -4.45 -6.33 3.88
C THR A 166 -3.39 -5.35 3.38
N ARG A 167 -2.23 -5.35 4.05
CA ARG A 167 -1.13 -4.43 3.73
C ARG A 167 -0.14 -5.10 2.81
N PHE A 168 0.60 -4.34 2.03
CA PHE A 168 1.75 -4.87 1.32
C PHE A 168 3.00 -4.82 2.22
N MET A 169 3.99 -5.65 1.89
CA MET A 169 5.33 -5.49 2.40
C MET A 169 6.36 -5.67 1.29
N TRP A 170 7.50 -5.01 1.45
CA TRP A 170 8.74 -5.50 0.86
C TRP A 170 9.48 -6.38 1.87
N ARG A 171 10.35 -7.22 1.35
CA ARG A 171 11.31 -8.09 2.02
C ARG A 171 12.68 -7.88 1.41
N ASP A 172 13.64 -8.66 1.88
CA ASP A 172 15.02 -8.71 1.41
C ASP A 172 15.06 -8.74 -0.13
N GLN A 173 16.00 -7.98 -0.70
CA GLN A 173 16.19 -7.83 -2.15
C GLN A 173 14.96 -7.27 -2.90
N GLY A 174 13.99 -6.69 -2.18
CA GLY A 174 12.80 -6.09 -2.75
C GLY A 174 11.66 -7.08 -3.02
N ALA A 175 11.74 -8.32 -2.52
CA ALA A 175 10.64 -9.28 -2.66
C ALA A 175 9.34 -8.69 -2.07
N ALA A 176 8.25 -8.74 -2.84
CA ALA A 176 6.94 -8.27 -2.40
C ALA A 176 6.13 -9.41 -1.78
N GLU A 177 5.26 -9.08 -0.84
CA GLU A 177 4.19 -9.95 -0.33
C GLU A 177 2.95 -9.13 -0.02
N LEU A 178 1.80 -9.80 -0.04
CA LEU A 178 0.61 -9.32 0.62
C LEU A 178 0.60 -9.84 2.06
N TYR A 179 0.55 -8.93 3.02
CA TYR A 179 0.69 -9.19 4.45
C TYR A 179 -0.62 -8.91 5.17
N VAL A 180 -1.31 -9.98 5.56
CA VAL A 180 -2.72 -9.94 5.96
C VAL A 180 -2.92 -10.31 7.42
N TYR A 181 -3.83 -9.59 8.08
CA TYR A 181 -4.48 -10.00 9.32
C TYR A 181 -5.93 -10.25 8.96
N LEU A 182 -6.35 -11.51 8.97
CA LEU A 182 -7.72 -11.91 8.70
C LEU A 182 -8.29 -12.60 9.94
N PRO A 183 -9.61 -12.51 10.19
CA PRO A 183 -10.26 -13.30 11.22
C PRO A 183 -9.93 -14.80 11.11
N SER A 184 -9.85 -15.46 12.27
CA SER A 184 -9.68 -16.91 12.32
C SER A 184 -10.90 -17.60 11.69
N ASP A 185 -10.71 -18.23 10.55
CA ASP A 185 -11.72 -18.97 9.82
C ASP A 185 -11.03 -20.05 8.98
N PRO A 186 -11.51 -21.31 8.94
CA PRO A 186 -10.93 -22.36 8.11
C PRO A 186 -10.78 -21.99 6.63
N ALA A 187 -11.67 -21.15 6.08
CA ALA A 187 -11.56 -20.66 4.72
C ALA A 187 -10.32 -19.77 4.51
N ASN A 188 -9.91 -19.00 5.52
CA ASN A 188 -8.71 -18.18 5.46
C ASN A 188 -7.43 -19.02 5.58
N GLU A 189 -7.48 -20.18 6.26
CA GLU A 189 -6.36 -21.12 6.33
C GLU A 189 -6.00 -21.70 4.96
N LEU A 190 -6.99 -21.82 4.06
CA LEU A 190 -6.77 -22.28 2.68
C LEU A 190 -5.85 -21.35 1.89
N LEU A 191 -5.74 -20.06 2.25
CA LEU A 191 -4.80 -19.14 1.60
C LEU A 191 -3.33 -19.60 1.73
N CYS A 192 -3.02 -20.39 2.75
CA CYS A 192 -1.68 -20.86 3.03
C CYS A 192 -1.35 -22.16 2.28
N ASN A 193 -2.28 -23.12 2.32
CA ASN A 193 -2.02 -24.50 1.90
C ASN A 193 -2.97 -25.05 0.82
N GLY A 194 -4.06 -24.34 0.51
CA GLY A 194 -5.12 -24.80 -0.41
C GLY A 194 -5.24 -23.98 -1.70
N THR A 195 -4.86 -22.70 -1.67
CA THR A 195 -4.98 -21.78 -2.81
C THR A 195 -3.67 -21.67 -3.59
N LYS A 196 -3.75 -21.73 -4.93
CA LYS A 196 -2.61 -21.49 -5.82
C LYS A 196 -2.27 -20.00 -5.92
N ILE A 197 -1.71 -19.44 -4.85
CA ILE A 197 -1.10 -18.11 -4.86
C ILE A 197 0.36 -18.27 -5.29
N PRO A 198 0.84 -17.54 -6.33
CA PRO A 198 2.23 -17.65 -6.76
C PRO A 198 3.19 -17.15 -5.68
N GLY A 199 4.40 -17.71 -5.62
CA GLY A 199 5.39 -17.38 -4.58
C GLY A 199 5.22 -18.21 -3.31
N ARG A 200 5.70 -17.69 -2.18
CA ARG A 200 5.63 -18.40 -0.89
C ARG A 200 4.52 -17.85 0.00
N ASN A 201 3.68 -18.74 0.51
CA ASN A 201 2.71 -18.43 1.56
C ASN A 201 3.28 -18.89 2.91
N ILE A 202 3.27 -18.00 3.91
CA ILE A 202 3.80 -18.25 5.26
C ILE A 202 2.75 -17.79 6.26
N CYS A 203 2.26 -18.74 7.06
CA CYS A 203 1.17 -18.56 8.02
C CYS A 203 1.52 -19.21 9.35
N GLY A 204 0.67 -19.03 10.37
CA GLY A 204 0.82 -19.68 11.67
C GLY A 204 1.81 -18.98 12.62
N SER A 205 2.09 -17.69 12.41
CA SER A 205 2.77 -16.85 13.40
C SER A 205 1.77 -16.05 14.22
N ASP A 206 2.19 -15.52 15.38
CA ASP A 206 1.40 -14.52 16.14
C ASP A 206 1.15 -13.23 15.34
N TYR A 207 1.88 -13.01 14.25
CA TYR A 207 1.70 -11.90 13.34
C TYR A 207 0.90 -12.28 12.09
N GLY A 208 0.70 -11.30 11.20
CA GLY A 208 -0.04 -11.49 9.95
C GLY A 208 0.57 -12.56 9.04
N ALA A 209 -0.27 -13.17 8.21
CA ALA A 209 0.13 -14.12 7.19
C ALA A 209 0.78 -13.39 5.99
N SER A 210 1.81 -14.00 5.43
CA SER A 210 2.51 -13.53 4.23
C SER A 210 2.04 -14.36 3.04
N LEU A 211 1.35 -13.73 2.10
CA LEU A 211 0.83 -14.36 0.89
C LEU A 211 1.66 -13.94 -0.33
N GLY A 212 2.05 -14.92 -1.13
CA GLY A 212 2.77 -14.75 -2.37
C GLY A 212 4.13 -14.06 -2.28
N ARG A 213 4.86 -14.24 -1.17
CA ARG A 213 6.19 -13.65 -0.99
C ARG A 213 7.13 -14.07 -2.11
N GLY A 214 7.74 -13.08 -2.76
CA GLY A 214 8.71 -13.29 -3.84
C GLY A 214 8.08 -13.66 -5.18
N SER A 215 6.75 -13.56 -5.33
CA SER A 215 6.10 -13.59 -6.65
C SER A 215 6.41 -12.36 -7.50
N PHE A 216 6.81 -11.27 -6.86
CA PHE A 216 7.29 -10.04 -7.47
C PHE A 216 8.45 -9.46 -6.67
N TYR A 217 9.30 -8.69 -7.35
CA TYR A 217 10.41 -7.96 -6.75
C TYR A 217 10.38 -6.50 -7.19
N PHE A 218 10.24 -5.61 -6.20
CA PHE A 218 10.41 -4.17 -6.38
C PHE A 218 11.80 -3.87 -6.90
N LYS A 219 11.90 -2.86 -7.76
CA LYS A 219 13.17 -2.35 -8.27
C LYS A 219 13.39 -0.93 -7.81
N THR A 220 14.62 -0.65 -7.39
CA THR A 220 15.08 0.70 -7.08
C THR A 220 15.31 1.50 -8.35
N GLY A 221 15.24 2.83 -8.26
CA GLY A 221 15.54 3.74 -9.37
C GLY A 221 14.47 3.78 -10.47
N GLN A 222 13.32 3.12 -10.27
CA GLN A 222 12.19 3.17 -11.19
C GLN A 222 10.87 3.04 -10.43
N TRP A 223 9.78 3.42 -11.10
CA TRP A 223 8.44 3.27 -10.56
C TRP A 223 8.00 1.81 -10.57
N ASN A 224 7.48 1.37 -9.44
CA ASN A 224 6.75 0.13 -9.29
C ASN A 224 5.28 0.47 -9.03
N TYR A 225 4.39 -0.43 -9.40
CA TYR A 225 2.97 -0.27 -9.15
C TYR A 225 2.46 -1.42 -8.29
N VAL A 226 1.54 -1.11 -7.39
CA VAL A 226 0.80 -2.11 -6.61
C VAL A 226 -0.68 -1.77 -6.67
N ALA A 227 -1.52 -2.80 -6.74
CA ALA A 227 -2.93 -2.68 -6.48
C ALA A 227 -3.48 -3.89 -5.74
N GLN A 228 -4.57 -3.65 -5.03
CA GLN A 228 -5.39 -4.69 -4.45
C GLN A 228 -6.86 -4.37 -4.59
N ARG A 229 -7.67 -5.42 -4.73
CA ARG A 229 -9.11 -5.40 -4.58
C ARG A 229 -9.49 -6.34 -3.46
N ILE A 230 -10.33 -5.86 -2.56
CA ILE A 230 -10.99 -6.69 -1.55
C ILE A 230 -12.48 -6.68 -1.81
N LYS A 231 -13.12 -7.82 -1.64
CA LYS A 231 -14.57 -7.95 -1.54
C LYS A 231 -14.87 -8.65 -0.22
N LEU A 232 -15.68 -8.02 0.61
CA LEU A 232 -16.11 -8.58 1.88
C LEU A 232 -16.97 -9.81 1.62
N ASN A 233 -16.86 -10.79 2.52
CA ASN A 233 -17.73 -11.95 2.47
C ASN A 233 -19.15 -11.59 2.92
N THR A 234 -20.12 -12.36 2.44
CA THR A 234 -21.47 -12.38 3.01
C THR A 234 -21.37 -12.93 4.44
N PRO A 235 -22.02 -12.32 5.46
CA PRO A 235 -22.01 -12.85 6.82
C PRO A 235 -22.38 -14.35 6.86
N GLY A 236 -21.52 -15.17 7.47
CA GLY A 236 -21.69 -16.61 7.55
C GLY A 236 -21.29 -17.41 6.31
N LYS A 237 -20.75 -16.78 5.25
CA LYS A 237 -20.23 -17.45 4.05
C LYS A 237 -18.77 -17.13 3.83
N ALA A 238 -18.06 -18.08 3.21
CA ALA A 238 -16.66 -17.97 2.80
C ALA A 238 -16.54 -17.56 1.31
N ASP A 239 -17.19 -16.46 0.94
CA ASP A 239 -17.28 -15.93 -0.44
C ASP A 239 -16.58 -14.57 -0.61
N GLY A 240 -15.72 -14.20 0.34
CA GLY A 240 -14.85 -13.02 0.24
C GLY A 240 -13.75 -13.22 -0.81
N GLU A 241 -13.28 -12.12 -1.39
CA GLU A 241 -12.25 -12.16 -2.43
C GLU A 241 -11.11 -11.19 -2.12
N LEU A 242 -9.89 -11.65 -2.35
CA LEU A 242 -8.67 -10.85 -2.25
C LEU A 242 -7.87 -11.01 -3.53
N GLN A 243 -7.66 -9.90 -4.23
CA GLN A 243 -6.85 -9.84 -5.45
C GLN A 243 -5.75 -8.83 -5.24
N ALA A 244 -4.53 -9.18 -5.62
CA ALA A 244 -3.38 -8.29 -5.57
C ALA A 244 -2.59 -8.39 -6.88
N SER A 245 -2.10 -7.25 -7.34
CA SER A 245 -1.30 -7.13 -8.54
C SER A 245 -0.12 -6.20 -8.30
N THR A 246 0.99 -6.52 -8.94
CA THR A 246 2.23 -5.74 -8.86
C THR A 246 2.85 -5.64 -10.24
N GLY A 247 3.41 -4.49 -10.57
CA GLY A 247 3.98 -4.22 -11.88
C GLY A 247 5.11 -3.20 -11.84
N ARG A 248 5.70 -2.96 -13.01
CA ARG A 248 6.73 -1.93 -13.23
C ARG A 248 6.22 -1.00 -14.33
N LEU A 249 6.54 0.29 -14.22
CA LEU A 249 6.30 1.29 -15.26
C LEU A 249 7.55 1.46 -16.13
#